data_AF-A0AAU7S223-F1
#
_entry.id   AF-A0AAU7S223-F1
#
_cell.length_a   1.000
_cell.length_b   1.000
_cell.length_c   1.000
_cell.angle_alpha   90.00
_cell.angle_beta   90.00
_cell.angle_gamma   90.00
#
_symmetry.space_group_name_H-M   'P 1'
#
loop_
_entity.id
_entity.type
_entity.pdbx_description
1 polymer ?
#
loop_
_entity_poly.entity_id
_entity_poly.type
_entity_poly.pdbx_seq_one_letter_code
_entity_poly.pdbx_strand_id
1 'polypeptide(L)'
;MRIAKSLFVRPGSNATYGMVAIALSFFVFAYSSRFGQPSILLYYALWFPLVMIDYRNVLGSYNRQLWLFAFGVFTCLSIFWSVVPSVTARAAIQYMTHIFCALVAMRTLDIRTLTRGAIAGTAIVLIYSILFGYYAYDPIDGSYSFVGAFDSKNQLGFYASLGIYFAFAAVFVLGERRIWMLGAGFAGLLSAYCLHASASATSVLTTGLVVVLCISLRVILYLSPKQRKRLFVTAAVSGIIIAVAGVYLGAVDLVLGAFGKDSTLTGRTYLWQQGIAAAQQNPFFGVGYQAYWVQGFSEPERLWDEFFIASRAGFHFHNTYIETTVETGLIGVFLLASILLTAFIGHISRFLSDIRNDESYILLGVATLLLIRSFVEIDILNPYHVGSFLFYFTAGKLSMRARMPTNAPSRVDEQIQFVPPVNWEPRPGQ
;
A
#
# COMPACT_ATOMS: atom_id res chain seq x y z
N MET A 1 4.45 -22.73 -31.23
CA MET A 1 3.31 -22.26 -30.41
C MET A 1 3.42 -20.73 -30.28
N ARG A 2 2.62 -19.95 -31.02
CA ARG A 2 2.65 -18.46 -30.92
C ARG A 2 1.83 -18.05 -29.69
N ILE A 3 2.48 -17.77 -28.56
CA ILE A 3 1.79 -17.22 -27.38
C ILE A 3 1.22 -15.85 -27.79
N ALA A 4 -0.09 -15.68 -27.71
CA ALA A 4 -0.73 -14.42 -28.03
C ALA A 4 -0.25 -13.34 -27.04
N LYS A 5 0.46 -12.32 -27.54
CA LYS A 5 1.07 -11.26 -26.71
C LYS A 5 0.03 -10.54 -25.82
N SER A 6 -1.24 -10.50 -26.24
CA SER A 6 -2.36 -9.95 -25.47
C SER A 6 -2.62 -10.68 -24.14
N LEU A 7 -2.13 -11.91 -23.98
CA LEU A 7 -2.32 -12.71 -22.77
C LEU A 7 -1.59 -12.11 -21.55
N PHE A 8 -0.53 -11.33 -21.76
CA PHE A 8 0.26 -10.67 -20.71
C PHE A 8 -0.36 -9.36 -20.18
N VAL A 9 -1.26 -8.73 -20.96
CA VAL A 9 -1.79 -7.39 -20.65
C VAL A 9 -3.23 -7.45 -20.13
N ARG A 10 -3.99 -8.50 -20.45
CA ARG A 10 -5.39 -8.61 -20.07
C ARG A 10 -5.54 -9.12 -18.62
N PRO A 11 -6.21 -8.36 -17.72
CA PRO A 11 -6.49 -8.81 -16.36
C PRO A 11 -7.19 -10.17 -16.34
N GLY A 12 -6.70 -11.07 -15.47
CA GLY A 12 -7.21 -12.42 -15.30
C GLY A 12 -6.57 -13.47 -16.22
N SER A 13 -6.13 -13.09 -17.44
CA SER A 13 -5.39 -14.03 -18.32
C SER A 13 -3.88 -14.00 -18.06
N ASN A 14 -3.37 -12.94 -17.44
CA ASN A 14 -1.95 -12.74 -17.15
C ASN A 14 -1.55 -13.15 -15.72
N ALA A 15 -2.38 -13.92 -15.02
CA ALA A 15 -2.21 -14.19 -13.59
C ALA A 15 -0.81 -14.67 -13.22
N THR A 16 -0.25 -15.64 -13.97
CA THR A 16 1.10 -16.17 -13.71
C THR A 16 2.17 -15.08 -13.80
N TYR A 17 2.16 -14.30 -14.89
CA TYR A 17 3.09 -13.20 -15.08
C TYR A 17 2.93 -12.13 -14.00
N GLY A 18 1.69 -11.70 -13.75
CA GLY A 18 1.40 -10.64 -12.79
C GLY A 18 1.77 -11.02 -11.36
N MET A 19 1.55 -12.28 -10.95
CA MET A 19 1.98 -12.77 -9.64
C MET A 19 3.49 -12.70 -9.48
N VAL A 20 4.25 -13.17 -10.48
CA VAL A 20 5.72 -13.12 -10.47
C VAL A 20 6.21 -11.67 -10.48
N ALA A 21 5.63 -10.82 -11.32
CA ALA A 21 6.00 -9.41 -11.42
C ALA A 21 5.78 -8.67 -10.09
N ILE A 22 4.66 -8.89 -9.40
CA ILE A 22 4.41 -8.29 -8.08
C ILE A 22 5.37 -8.86 -7.03
N ALA A 23 5.56 -10.18 -6.98
CA ALA A 23 6.44 -10.80 -5.99
C ALA A 23 7.89 -10.29 -6.10
N LEU A 24 8.41 -10.23 -7.33
CA LEU A 24 9.74 -9.68 -7.61
C LEU A 24 9.79 -8.17 -7.36
N SER A 25 8.74 -7.42 -7.69
CA SER A 25 8.67 -5.98 -7.36
C SER A 25 8.76 -5.75 -5.86
N PHE A 26 8.03 -6.54 -5.04
CA PHE A 26 8.08 -6.44 -3.57
C PHE A 26 9.48 -6.74 -3.02
N PHE A 27 10.18 -7.71 -3.61
CA PHE A 27 11.57 -8.02 -3.26
C PHE A 27 12.53 -6.89 -3.63
N VAL A 28 12.39 -6.32 -4.84
CA VAL A 28 13.17 -5.13 -5.25
C VAL A 28 12.88 -3.97 -4.30
N PHE A 29 11.61 -3.72 -3.97
CA PHE A 29 11.25 -2.64 -3.06
C PHE A 29 11.81 -2.83 -1.65
N ALA A 30 11.98 -4.07 -1.21
CA ALA A 30 12.54 -4.37 0.10
C ALA A 30 14.06 -4.15 0.13
N TYR A 31 14.76 -4.51 -0.94
CA TYR A 31 16.22 -4.69 -0.92
C TYR A 31 16.96 -3.96 -2.04
N SER A 32 16.34 -3.00 -2.72
CA SER A 32 17.02 -2.21 -3.77
C SER A 32 18.21 -1.42 -3.23
N SER A 33 18.18 -1.00 -1.96
CA SER A 33 19.34 -0.38 -1.28
C SER A 33 20.53 -1.34 -1.18
N ARG A 34 20.29 -2.65 -1.07
CA ARG A 34 21.32 -3.70 -0.97
C ARG A 34 21.81 -4.18 -2.34
N PHE A 35 20.90 -4.39 -3.28
CA PHE A 35 21.23 -4.94 -4.61
C PHE A 35 21.52 -3.86 -5.67
N GLY A 36 21.27 -2.59 -5.36
CA GLY A 36 21.59 -1.46 -6.21
C GLY A 36 20.84 -1.44 -7.54
N GLN A 37 21.46 -0.80 -8.54
CA GLN A 37 20.87 -0.53 -9.86
C GLN A 37 20.32 -1.78 -10.60
N PRO A 38 20.97 -2.97 -10.58
CA PRO A 38 20.43 -4.16 -11.24
C PRO A 38 19.01 -4.54 -10.79
N SER A 39 18.71 -4.39 -9.50
CA SER A 39 17.37 -4.68 -8.96
C SER A 39 16.31 -3.72 -9.49
N ILE A 40 16.66 -2.43 -9.63
CA ILE A 40 15.80 -1.40 -10.20
C ILE A 40 15.55 -1.66 -11.69
N LEU A 41 16.60 -2.06 -12.44
CA LEU A 41 16.46 -2.44 -13.85
C LEU A 41 15.57 -3.67 -14.02
N LEU A 42 15.65 -4.65 -13.12
CA LEU A 42 14.72 -5.78 -13.09
C LEU A 42 13.28 -5.30 -12.88
N TYR A 43 13.05 -4.41 -11.90
CA TYR A 43 11.72 -3.83 -11.69
C TYR A 43 11.17 -3.16 -12.94
N TYR A 44 11.97 -2.36 -13.64
CA TYR A 44 11.58 -1.74 -14.91
C TYR A 44 11.32 -2.77 -16.01
N ALA A 45 12.14 -3.81 -16.11
CA ALA A 45 11.96 -4.90 -17.07
C ALA A 45 10.64 -5.69 -16.85
N LEU A 46 10.08 -5.67 -15.63
CA LEU A 46 8.79 -6.30 -15.32
C LEU A 46 7.58 -5.46 -15.76
N TRP A 47 7.72 -4.15 -15.98
CA TRP A 47 6.56 -3.28 -16.22
C TRP A 47 6.61 -2.54 -17.56
N PHE A 48 7.76 -1.99 -17.96
CA PHE A 48 7.84 -1.21 -19.20
C PHE A 48 7.61 -2.01 -20.49
N PRO A 49 8.08 -3.28 -20.63
CA PRO A 49 7.82 -4.04 -21.84
C PRO A 49 6.34 -4.27 -22.13
N LEU A 50 5.46 -4.23 -21.12
CA LEU A 50 4.02 -4.35 -21.32
C LEU A 50 3.45 -3.19 -22.14
N VAL A 51 4.05 -2.01 -22.06
CA VAL A 51 3.68 -0.84 -22.89
C VAL A 51 3.92 -1.13 -24.36
N MET A 52 5.04 -1.78 -24.68
CA MET A 52 5.39 -2.12 -26.07
C MET A 52 4.48 -3.22 -26.64
N ILE A 53 3.85 -4.03 -25.77
CA ILE A 53 2.92 -5.08 -26.19
C ILE A 53 1.56 -4.50 -26.60
N ASP A 54 1.01 -3.58 -25.80
CA ASP A 54 -0.31 -2.99 -26.05
C ASP A 54 -0.43 -1.61 -25.39
N TYR A 55 0.25 -0.63 -25.97
CA TYR A 55 0.30 0.74 -25.44
C TYR A 55 -1.10 1.35 -25.25
N ARG A 56 -2.08 1.00 -26.10
CA ARG A 56 -3.44 1.56 -26.02
C ARG A 56 -4.15 1.11 -24.76
N ASN A 57 -4.04 -0.17 -24.39
CA ASN A 57 -4.64 -0.68 -23.17
C ASN A 57 -3.81 -0.38 -21.91
N VAL A 58 -2.47 -0.40 -22.03
CA VAL A 58 -1.56 -0.14 -20.90
C VAL A 58 -1.47 1.33 -20.53
N LEU A 59 -1.62 2.25 -21.47
CA LEU A 59 -1.59 3.69 -21.21
C LEU A 59 -3.00 4.25 -21.06
N GLY A 60 -3.95 3.76 -21.87
CA GLY A 60 -5.34 4.20 -21.86
C GLY A 60 -5.50 5.69 -22.15
N SER A 61 -6.65 6.25 -21.79
CA SER A 61 -6.80 7.70 -21.69
C SER A 61 -6.09 8.18 -20.44
N TYR A 62 -5.26 9.23 -20.53
CA TYR A 62 -4.55 9.82 -19.40
C TYR A 62 -5.35 10.90 -18.67
N ASN A 63 -6.34 11.49 -19.34
CA ASN A 63 -7.03 12.69 -18.85
C ASN A 63 -7.71 12.47 -17.48
N ARG A 64 -8.11 11.23 -17.17
CA ARG A 64 -8.72 10.87 -15.88
C ARG A 64 -7.70 10.52 -14.79
N GLN A 65 -6.40 10.48 -15.13
CA GLN A 65 -5.29 10.01 -14.30
C GLN A 65 -4.23 11.10 -14.11
N LEU A 66 -4.35 12.26 -14.76
CA LEU A 66 -3.39 13.36 -14.62
C LEU A 66 -3.19 13.76 -13.15
N TRP A 67 -4.23 13.70 -12.33
CA TRP A 67 -4.15 13.98 -10.90
C TRP A 67 -3.20 13.05 -10.14
N LEU A 68 -2.99 11.81 -10.61
CA LEU A 68 -2.04 10.86 -10.00
C LEU A 68 -0.58 11.28 -10.24
N PHE A 69 -0.32 12.04 -11.29
CA PHE A 69 1.01 12.54 -11.60
C PHE A 69 1.29 13.89 -10.94
N ALA A 70 0.31 14.55 -10.32
CA ALA A 70 0.46 15.91 -9.82
C ALA A 70 1.64 16.04 -8.84
N PHE A 71 1.72 15.17 -7.84
CA PHE A 71 2.85 15.17 -6.89
C PHE A 71 4.18 14.82 -7.58
N GLY A 72 4.22 13.80 -8.44
CA GLY A 72 5.43 13.44 -9.17
C GLY A 72 5.94 14.54 -10.12
N VAL A 73 5.04 15.28 -10.78
CA VAL A 73 5.42 16.42 -11.63
C VAL A 73 5.99 17.52 -10.75
N PHE A 74 5.39 17.77 -9.59
CA PHE A 74 5.87 18.75 -8.64
C PHE A 74 7.26 18.39 -8.07
N THR A 75 7.54 17.10 -7.79
CA THR A 75 8.90 16.69 -7.41
C THR A 75 9.91 16.93 -8.54
N CYS A 76 9.53 16.71 -9.81
CA CYS A 76 10.38 17.09 -10.95
C CYS A 76 10.59 18.61 -11.06
N LEU A 77 9.56 19.42 -10.82
CA LEU A 77 9.71 20.88 -10.81
C LEU A 77 10.66 21.32 -9.69
N SER A 78 10.65 20.62 -8.55
CA SER A 78 11.52 20.98 -7.41
C SER A 78 13.02 20.91 -7.68
N ILE A 79 13.45 20.33 -8.81
CA ILE A 79 14.83 20.38 -9.29
C ILE A 79 15.33 21.83 -9.42
N PHE A 80 14.46 22.76 -9.84
CA PHE A 80 14.86 24.14 -10.15
C PHE A 80 15.18 25.01 -8.93
N TRP A 81 14.65 24.66 -7.75
CA TRP A 81 14.91 25.37 -6.50
C TRP A 81 15.57 24.50 -5.43
N SER A 82 15.93 23.26 -5.78
CA SER A 82 16.53 22.31 -4.84
C SER A 82 17.90 22.79 -4.36
N VAL A 83 18.18 22.60 -3.07
CA VAL A 83 19.52 22.82 -2.49
C VAL A 83 20.55 21.79 -2.97
N VAL A 84 20.11 20.64 -3.47
CA VAL A 84 20.96 19.62 -4.12
C VAL A 84 20.28 19.11 -5.41
N PRO A 85 20.33 19.87 -6.51
CA PRO A 85 19.56 19.57 -7.73
C PRO A 85 19.82 18.19 -8.33
N SER A 86 21.04 17.66 -8.22
CA SER A 86 21.40 16.34 -8.75
C SER A 86 20.71 15.19 -8.00
N VAL A 87 20.59 15.29 -6.67
CA VAL A 87 19.90 14.30 -5.83
C VAL A 87 18.40 14.36 -6.11
N THR A 88 17.83 15.57 -6.16
CA THR A 88 16.42 15.78 -6.49
C THR A 88 16.08 15.30 -7.89
N ALA A 89 16.91 15.59 -8.90
CA ALA A 89 16.68 15.15 -10.27
C ALA A 89 16.63 13.62 -10.37
N ARG A 90 17.59 12.94 -9.74
CA ARG A 90 17.59 11.48 -9.68
C ARG A 90 16.32 10.97 -9.00
N ALA A 91 16.02 11.42 -7.78
CA ALA A 91 14.89 10.94 -7.00
C ALA A 91 13.54 11.20 -7.69
N ALA A 92 13.34 12.40 -8.26
CA ALA A 92 12.11 12.76 -8.95
C ALA A 92 11.86 11.90 -10.20
N ILE A 93 12.90 11.62 -11.00
CA ILE A 93 12.80 10.71 -12.17
C ILE A 93 12.46 9.29 -11.71
N GLN A 94 13.10 8.79 -10.65
CA GLN A 94 12.81 7.48 -10.08
C GLN A 94 11.37 7.40 -9.55
N TYR A 95 10.88 8.45 -8.90
CA TYR A 95 9.51 8.52 -8.41
C TYR A 95 8.49 8.58 -9.56
N MET A 96 8.75 9.38 -10.59
CA MET A 96 7.90 9.49 -11.78
C MET A 96 7.75 8.15 -12.52
N THR A 97 8.87 7.46 -12.74
CA THR A 97 8.89 6.14 -13.38
C THR A 97 8.22 5.08 -12.51
N HIS A 98 8.37 5.15 -11.19
CA HIS A 98 7.67 4.29 -10.23
C HIS A 98 6.14 4.49 -10.28
N ILE A 99 5.65 5.73 -10.34
CA ILE A 99 4.22 6.04 -10.56
C ILE A 99 3.74 5.38 -11.85
N PHE A 100 4.53 5.51 -12.93
CA PHE A 100 4.19 4.93 -14.21
C PHE A 100 4.09 3.39 -14.14
N CYS A 101 5.05 2.72 -13.50
CA CYS A 101 5.00 1.27 -13.31
C CYS A 101 3.78 0.84 -12.47
N ALA A 102 3.43 1.57 -11.40
CA ALA A 102 2.20 1.33 -10.63
C ALA A 102 0.94 1.49 -11.48
N LEU A 103 0.93 2.46 -12.39
CA LEU A 103 -0.14 2.71 -13.36
C LEU A 103 -0.27 1.62 -14.43
N VAL A 104 0.85 1.05 -14.88
CA VAL A 104 0.84 -0.13 -15.74
C VAL A 104 0.25 -1.31 -14.97
N ALA A 105 0.73 -1.58 -13.76
CA ALA A 105 0.27 -2.67 -12.94
C ALA A 105 -1.24 -2.62 -12.64
N MET A 106 -1.77 -1.45 -12.30
CA MET A 106 -3.19 -1.32 -11.98
C MET A 106 -4.13 -1.52 -13.17
N ARG A 107 -3.66 -1.31 -14.40
CA ARG A 107 -4.43 -1.58 -15.62
C ARG A 107 -4.33 -3.03 -16.08
N THR A 108 -3.19 -3.67 -15.85
CA THR A 108 -2.92 -5.03 -16.33
C THR A 108 -3.35 -6.10 -15.33
N LEU A 109 -3.41 -5.79 -14.04
CA LEU A 109 -3.72 -6.77 -13.00
C LEU A 109 -5.16 -6.68 -12.48
N ASP A 110 -5.74 -7.84 -12.21
CA ASP A 110 -6.93 -7.97 -11.37
C ASP A 110 -6.53 -8.09 -9.89
N ILE A 111 -7.50 -7.88 -9.00
CA ILE A 111 -7.23 -7.90 -7.56
C ILE A 111 -6.70 -9.26 -7.07
N ARG A 112 -7.15 -10.38 -7.65
CA ARG A 112 -6.68 -11.71 -7.27
C ARG A 112 -5.19 -11.88 -7.59
N THR A 113 -4.76 -11.44 -8.76
CA THR A 113 -3.34 -11.50 -9.16
C THR A 113 -2.48 -10.60 -8.26
N LEU A 114 -2.94 -9.39 -7.93
CA LEU A 114 -2.24 -8.53 -6.96
C LEU A 114 -2.13 -9.23 -5.60
N THR A 115 -3.23 -9.76 -5.05
CA THR A 115 -3.23 -10.40 -3.73
C THR A 115 -2.32 -11.63 -3.68
N ARG A 116 -2.40 -12.52 -4.68
CA ARG A 116 -1.54 -13.71 -4.74
C ARG A 116 -0.07 -13.35 -4.91
N GLY A 117 0.23 -12.38 -5.78
CA GLY A 117 1.58 -11.85 -5.96
C GLY A 117 2.12 -11.19 -4.70
N ALA A 118 1.29 -10.44 -3.98
CA ALA A 118 1.67 -9.79 -2.73
C ALA A 118 1.97 -10.83 -1.64
N ILE A 119 1.14 -11.87 -1.48
CA ILE A 119 1.40 -13.00 -0.55
C ILE A 119 2.76 -13.65 -0.85
N ALA A 120 3.01 -13.99 -2.12
CA ALA A 120 4.26 -14.59 -2.54
C ALA A 120 5.45 -13.63 -2.30
N GLY A 121 5.30 -12.36 -2.66
CA GLY A 121 6.31 -11.32 -2.47
C GLY A 121 6.66 -11.11 -1.01
N THR A 122 5.67 -10.96 -0.14
CA THR A 122 5.89 -10.83 1.31
C THR A 122 6.53 -12.07 1.88
N ALA A 123 6.11 -13.28 1.48
CA ALA A 123 6.74 -14.51 1.94
C ALA A 123 8.21 -14.59 1.53
N ILE A 124 8.55 -14.28 0.27
CA ILE A 124 9.94 -14.27 -0.22
C ILE A 124 10.77 -13.24 0.56
N VAL A 125 10.25 -12.02 0.74
CA VAL A 125 10.94 -10.96 1.50
C VAL A 125 11.19 -11.38 2.94
N LEU A 126 10.20 -11.95 3.62
CA LEU A 126 10.31 -12.36 5.02
C LEU A 126 11.21 -13.59 5.20
N ILE A 127 11.15 -14.57 4.29
CA ILE A 127 12.10 -15.70 4.28
C ILE A 127 13.52 -15.19 4.11
N TYR A 128 13.77 -14.29 3.15
CA TYR A 128 15.09 -13.69 2.96
C TYR A 128 15.54 -12.95 4.23
N SER A 129 14.65 -12.19 4.87
CA SER A 129 14.93 -11.53 6.14
C SER A 129 15.27 -12.51 7.26
N ILE A 130 14.64 -13.69 7.35
CA ILE A 130 15.00 -14.71 8.34
C ILE A 130 16.37 -15.31 8.05
N LEU A 131 16.67 -15.61 6.79
CA LEU A 131 17.90 -16.28 6.39
C LEU A 131 19.14 -15.36 6.47
N PHE A 132 18.97 -14.07 6.16
CA PHE A 132 20.07 -13.12 6.01
C PHE A 132 19.93 -11.88 6.90
N GLY A 133 18.97 -11.90 7.82
CA GLY A 133 18.73 -10.78 8.72
C GLY A 133 19.58 -10.81 9.97
N TYR A 134 19.48 -9.71 10.72
CA TYR A 134 20.23 -9.51 11.95
C TYR A 134 19.36 -8.83 13.01
N TYR A 135 19.84 -8.88 14.25
CA TYR A 135 19.28 -8.09 15.35
C TYR A 135 20.05 -6.78 15.46
N ALA A 136 19.33 -5.67 15.49
CA ALA A 136 19.93 -4.36 15.70
C ALA A 136 19.69 -3.90 17.14
N TYR A 137 20.71 -3.30 17.72
CA TYR A 137 20.62 -2.59 18.99
C TYR A 137 19.97 -1.23 18.76
N ASP A 138 18.96 -0.91 19.56
CA ASP A 138 18.30 0.40 19.59
C ASP A 138 18.90 1.21 20.76
N PRO A 139 19.73 2.25 20.51
CA PRO A 139 20.37 3.03 21.57
C PRO A 139 19.37 3.83 22.43
N ILE A 140 18.17 4.10 21.92
CA ILE A 140 17.15 4.88 22.62
C ILE A 140 16.44 4.01 23.65
N ASP A 141 16.01 2.82 23.22
CA ASP A 141 15.24 1.88 24.07
C ASP A 141 16.14 0.88 24.82
N GLY A 142 17.43 0.81 24.49
CA GLY A 142 18.40 -0.15 25.04
C GLY A 142 18.10 -1.62 24.67
N SER A 143 17.25 -1.85 23.66
CA SER A 143 16.73 -3.17 23.31
C SER A 143 17.32 -3.71 22.01
N TYR A 144 17.31 -5.03 21.87
CA TYR A 144 17.62 -5.69 20.61
C TYR A 144 16.33 -6.12 19.92
N SER A 145 16.14 -5.68 18.68
CA SER A 145 14.99 -6.06 17.86
C SER A 145 15.43 -6.76 16.60
N PHE A 146 14.67 -7.76 16.15
CA PHE A 146 14.94 -8.39 14.87
C PHE A 146 14.59 -7.43 13.73
N VAL A 147 15.58 -6.99 12.98
CA VAL A 147 15.39 -6.05 11.86
C VAL A 147 15.22 -6.79 10.53
N GLY A 148 15.56 -8.08 10.49
CA GLY A 148 15.60 -8.83 9.25
C GLY A 148 16.73 -8.31 8.36
N ALA A 149 16.56 -8.39 7.06
CA ALA A 149 17.52 -7.86 6.09
C ALA A 149 17.21 -6.40 5.70
N PHE A 150 16.56 -5.65 6.59
CA PHE A 150 16.27 -4.23 6.41
C PHE A 150 17.25 -3.35 7.20
N ASP A 151 17.11 -2.04 7.06
CA ASP A 151 17.84 -1.05 7.86
C ASP A 151 17.04 -0.64 9.12
N SER A 152 15.74 -0.97 9.19
CA SER A 152 14.87 -0.59 10.31
C SER A 152 13.80 -1.66 10.62
N LYS A 153 13.55 -1.88 11.92
CA LYS A 153 12.50 -2.78 12.44
C LYS A 153 11.10 -2.46 11.89
N ASN A 154 10.85 -1.19 11.56
CA ASN A 154 9.56 -0.75 11.02
C ASN A 154 9.33 -1.16 9.56
N GLN A 155 10.40 -1.36 8.78
CA GLN A 155 10.28 -1.89 7.42
C GLN A 155 9.93 -3.37 7.44
N LEU A 156 10.60 -4.18 8.28
CA LEU A 156 10.24 -5.58 8.49
C LEU A 156 8.78 -5.70 8.96
N GLY A 157 8.41 -4.89 9.96
CA GLY A 157 7.05 -4.81 10.47
C GLY A 157 6.03 -4.47 9.39
N PHE A 158 6.35 -3.55 8.47
CA PHE A 158 5.46 -3.18 7.37
C PHE A 158 5.20 -4.33 6.39
N TYR A 159 6.25 -5.05 5.97
CA TYR A 159 6.10 -6.22 5.11
C TYR A 159 5.31 -7.34 5.78
N ALA A 160 5.50 -7.52 7.09
CA ALA A 160 4.70 -8.45 7.88
C ALA A 160 3.22 -8.00 7.99
N SER A 161 2.95 -6.71 8.18
CA SER A 161 1.59 -6.15 8.14
C SER A 161 0.90 -6.45 6.81
N LEU A 162 1.60 -6.22 5.69
CA LEU A 162 1.09 -6.51 4.35
C LEU A 162 0.83 -8.01 4.14
N GLY A 163 1.73 -8.87 4.63
CA GLY A 163 1.58 -10.32 4.52
C GLY A 163 0.36 -10.85 5.28
N ILE A 164 0.16 -10.40 6.54
CA ILE A 164 -1.05 -10.70 7.32
C ILE A 164 -2.30 -10.19 6.59
N TYR A 165 -2.24 -8.94 6.12
CA TYR A 165 -3.37 -8.29 5.46
C TYR A 165 -3.81 -9.02 4.18
N PHE A 166 -2.88 -9.32 3.28
CA PHE A 166 -3.20 -10.00 2.03
C PHE A 166 -3.55 -11.48 2.24
N ALA A 167 -2.97 -12.16 3.24
CA ALA A 167 -3.39 -13.50 3.64
C ALA A 167 -4.86 -13.51 4.12
N PHE A 168 -5.23 -12.55 4.99
CA PHE A 168 -6.61 -12.35 5.41
C PHE A 168 -7.53 -12.10 4.21
N ALA A 169 -7.15 -11.17 3.33
CA ALA A 169 -7.95 -10.82 2.15
C ALA A 169 -8.16 -12.03 1.21
N ALA A 170 -7.13 -12.84 0.97
CA ALA A 170 -7.22 -14.02 0.14
C ALA A 170 -8.24 -15.02 0.67
N VAL A 171 -8.20 -15.33 1.97
CA VAL A 171 -9.07 -16.35 2.57
C VAL A 171 -10.49 -15.81 2.79
N PHE A 172 -10.62 -14.64 3.42
CA PHE A 172 -11.92 -14.16 3.93
C PHE A 172 -12.68 -13.26 2.95
N VAL A 173 -11.99 -12.55 2.04
CA VAL A 173 -12.62 -11.67 1.06
C VAL A 173 -12.74 -12.36 -0.30
N LEU A 174 -11.63 -12.88 -0.83
CA LEU A 174 -11.60 -13.51 -2.16
C LEU A 174 -12.05 -14.98 -2.16
N GLY A 175 -12.13 -15.61 -0.99
CA GLY A 175 -12.54 -17.02 -0.86
C GLY A 175 -11.58 -17.98 -1.56
N GLU A 176 -10.28 -17.70 -1.55
CA GLU A 176 -9.25 -18.58 -2.11
C GLU A 176 -9.25 -19.93 -1.38
N ARG A 177 -9.06 -21.02 -2.13
CA ARG A 177 -9.14 -22.41 -1.63
C ARG A 177 -7.88 -23.21 -1.98
N ARG A 178 -7.75 -24.39 -1.35
CA ARG A 178 -6.67 -25.37 -1.61
C ARG A 178 -5.29 -24.74 -1.46
N ILE A 179 -4.44 -24.83 -2.48
CA ILE A 179 -3.05 -24.35 -2.46
C ILE A 179 -2.94 -22.86 -2.14
N TRP A 180 -3.89 -22.03 -2.56
CA TRP A 180 -3.88 -20.59 -2.27
C TRP A 180 -4.25 -20.28 -0.82
N MET A 181 -5.11 -21.10 -0.21
CA MET A 181 -5.42 -21.00 1.22
C MET A 181 -4.24 -21.46 2.08
N LEU A 182 -3.56 -22.55 1.68
CA LEU A 182 -2.35 -23.03 2.34
C LEU A 182 -1.21 -22.03 2.24
N GLY A 183 -0.99 -21.47 1.05
CA GLY A 183 0.01 -20.41 0.83
C GLY A 183 -0.29 -19.15 1.63
N ALA A 184 -1.55 -18.71 1.69
CA ALA A 184 -1.98 -17.60 2.54
C ALA A 184 -1.76 -17.91 4.04
N GLY A 185 -2.09 -19.13 4.50
CA GLY A 185 -1.86 -19.55 5.87
C GLY A 185 -0.37 -19.54 6.25
N PHE A 186 0.47 -20.12 5.40
CA PHE A 186 1.92 -20.11 5.59
C PHE A 186 2.48 -18.68 5.64
N ALA A 187 2.18 -17.85 4.64
CA ALA A 187 2.65 -16.47 4.59
C ALA A 187 2.12 -15.65 5.77
N GLY A 188 0.87 -15.87 6.18
CA GLY A 188 0.26 -15.20 7.33
C GLY A 188 0.93 -15.56 8.65
N LEU A 189 1.23 -16.85 8.89
CA LEU A 189 1.95 -17.30 10.08
C LEU A 189 3.40 -16.79 10.10
N LEU A 190 4.09 -16.86 8.96
CA LEU A 190 5.42 -16.29 8.80
C LEU A 190 5.44 -14.79 9.11
N SER A 191 4.44 -14.07 8.62
CA SER A 191 4.27 -12.64 8.88
C SER A 191 3.96 -12.35 10.34
N ALA A 192 3.09 -13.13 10.99
CA ALA A 192 2.83 -12.99 12.42
C ALA A 192 4.09 -13.21 13.26
N TYR A 193 4.90 -14.22 12.92
CA TYR A 193 6.19 -14.45 13.56
C TYR A 193 7.15 -13.27 13.37
N CYS A 194 7.34 -12.79 12.15
CA CYS A 194 8.24 -11.66 11.88
C CYS A 194 7.76 -10.36 12.53
N LEU A 195 6.45 -10.12 12.56
CA LEU A 195 5.86 -8.96 13.22
C LEU A 195 6.16 -8.99 14.73
N HIS A 196 5.96 -10.14 15.36
CA HIS A 196 6.30 -10.35 16.77
C HIS A 196 7.80 -10.16 17.02
N ALA A 197 8.66 -10.80 16.21
CA ALA A 197 10.11 -10.72 16.34
C ALA A 197 10.65 -9.29 16.13
N SER A 198 10.00 -8.48 15.29
CA SER A 198 10.41 -7.10 15.03
C SER A 198 10.22 -6.15 16.21
N ALA A 199 9.35 -6.51 17.17
CA ALA A 199 8.92 -5.63 18.27
C ALA A 199 8.47 -4.22 17.81
N SER A 200 8.04 -4.07 16.55
CA SER A 200 7.59 -2.78 16.00
C SER A 200 6.17 -2.47 16.48
N ALA A 201 6.06 -1.71 17.58
CA ALA A 201 4.77 -1.27 18.14
C ALA A 201 3.87 -0.61 17.07
N THR A 202 4.43 0.26 16.24
CA THR A 202 3.72 0.91 15.12
C THR A 202 3.11 -0.13 14.19
N SER A 203 3.88 -1.13 13.78
CA SER A 203 3.41 -2.16 12.85
C SER A 203 2.39 -3.09 13.51
N VAL A 204 2.58 -3.46 14.77
CA VAL A 204 1.62 -4.30 15.53
C VAL A 204 0.27 -3.60 15.65
N LEU A 205 0.26 -2.35 16.14
CA LEU A 205 -0.95 -1.55 16.33
C LEU A 205 -1.69 -1.31 15.02
N THR A 206 -0.97 -0.90 13.96
CA THR A 206 -1.58 -0.64 12.66
C THR A 206 -2.10 -1.92 12.00
N THR A 207 -1.41 -3.04 12.13
CA THR A 207 -1.90 -4.34 11.64
C THR A 207 -3.17 -4.77 12.36
N GLY A 208 -3.16 -4.72 13.71
CA GLY A 208 -4.32 -5.08 14.52
C GLY A 208 -5.55 -4.26 14.16
N LEU A 209 -5.38 -2.93 14.07
CA LEU A 209 -6.45 -2.02 13.69
C LEU A 209 -7.00 -2.32 12.28
N VAL A 210 -6.13 -2.56 11.30
CA VAL A 210 -6.55 -2.85 9.92
C VAL A 210 -7.24 -4.22 9.81
N VAL A 211 -6.77 -5.24 10.52
CA VAL A 211 -7.42 -6.56 10.54
C VAL A 211 -8.79 -6.48 11.20
N VAL A 212 -8.91 -5.83 12.36
CA VAL A 212 -10.19 -5.61 13.04
C VAL A 212 -11.14 -4.85 12.12
N LEU A 213 -10.69 -3.75 11.51
CA LEU A 213 -11.48 -3.00 10.55
C LEU A 213 -11.96 -3.89 9.40
N CYS A 214 -11.10 -4.74 8.84
CA CYS A 214 -11.49 -5.59 7.72
C CYS A 214 -12.48 -6.69 8.11
N ILE A 215 -12.36 -7.24 9.32
CA ILE A 215 -13.37 -8.15 9.89
C ILE A 215 -14.70 -7.41 10.04
N SER A 216 -14.70 -6.21 10.62
CA SER A 216 -15.90 -5.38 10.77
C SER A 216 -16.53 -5.05 9.41
N LEU A 217 -15.73 -4.61 8.44
CA LEU A 217 -16.19 -4.32 7.09
C LEU A 217 -16.81 -5.56 6.44
N ARG A 218 -16.22 -6.75 6.63
CA ARG A 218 -16.76 -8.00 6.10
C ARG A 218 -18.13 -8.33 6.70
N VAL A 219 -18.32 -8.16 8.00
CA VAL A 219 -19.63 -8.35 8.66
C VAL A 219 -20.65 -7.34 8.13
N ILE A 220 -20.24 -6.10 7.89
CA ILE A 220 -21.10 -5.03 7.36
C ILE A 220 -21.57 -5.32 5.92
N LEU A 221 -20.88 -6.19 5.18
CA LEU A 221 -21.32 -6.57 3.83
C LEU A 221 -22.65 -7.33 3.82
N TYR A 222 -23.05 -7.96 4.92
CA TYR A 222 -24.38 -8.58 5.03
C TYR A 222 -25.52 -7.55 5.11
N LEU A 223 -25.20 -6.28 5.34
CA LEU A 223 -26.17 -5.18 5.38
C LEU A 223 -26.41 -4.60 3.98
N SER A 224 -27.61 -4.08 3.75
CA SER A 224 -27.94 -3.31 2.54
C SER A 224 -27.14 -2.00 2.48
N PRO A 225 -26.87 -1.44 1.29
CA PRO A 225 -26.15 -0.16 1.15
C PRO A 225 -26.71 0.98 2.00
N LYS A 226 -28.04 1.06 2.16
CA LYS A 226 -28.70 2.05 3.04
C LYS A 226 -28.33 1.85 4.52
N GLN A 227 -28.34 0.61 4.99
CA GLN A 227 -27.94 0.27 6.37
C GLN A 227 -26.44 0.51 6.59
N ARG A 228 -25.58 0.17 5.62
CA ARG A 228 -24.14 0.45 5.68
C ARG A 228 -23.86 1.94 5.84
N LYS A 229 -24.52 2.80 5.05
CA LYS A 229 -24.38 4.26 5.15
C LYS A 229 -24.81 4.78 6.52
N ARG A 230 -25.96 4.33 7.05
CA ARG A 230 -26.41 4.70 8.39
C ARG A 230 -25.41 4.27 9.46
N LEU A 231 -24.99 3.01 9.44
CA LEU A 231 -24.01 2.47 10.38
C LEU A 231 -22.68 3.22 10.30
N PHE A 232 -22.20 3.53 9.09
CA PHE A 232 -20.97 4.29 8.88
C PHE A 232 -21.06 5.68 9.51
N VAL A 233 -22.15 6.42 9.29
CA VAL A 233 -22.35 7.74 9.92
C VAL A 233 -22.37 7.61 11.44
N THR A 234 -23.14 6.66 11.99
CA THR A 234 -23.19 6.43 13.45
C THR A 234 -21.82 6.05 14.01
N ALA A 235 -21.11 5.11 13.37
CA ALA A 235 -19.79 4.67 13.80
C ALA A 235 -18.73 5.79 13.68
N ALA A 236 -18.81 6.63 12.65
CA ALA A 236 -17.91 7.77 12.49
C ALA A 236 -18.12 8.79 13.62
N VAL A 237 -19.37 9.16 13.92
CA VAL A 237 -19.69 10.09 15.00
C VAL A 237 -19.27 9.53 16.36
N SER A 238 -19.67 8.29 16.68
CA SER A 238 -19.27 7.63 17.92
C SER A 238 -17.75 7.45 18.02
N GLY A 239 -17.09 7.12 16.90
CA GLY A 239 -15.64 6.97 16.83
C GLY A 239 -14.90 8.27 17.12
N ILE A 240 -15.38 9.41 16.62
CA ILE A 240 -14.81 10.72 16.95
C ILE A 240 -14.97 11.01 18.45
N ILE A 241 -16.17 10.77 19.01
CA ILE A 241 -16.42 10.97 20.45
C ILE A 241 -15.49 10.11 21.30
N ILE A 242 -15.36 8.82 20.97
CA ILE A 242 -14.49 7.88 21.68
C ILE A 242 -13.02 8.26 21.52
N ALA A 243 -12.59 8.70 20.33
CA ALA A 243 -11.21 9.13 20.11
C ALA A 243 -10.87 10.38 20.95
N VAL A 244 -11.75 11.38 20.96
CA VAL A 244 -11.59 12.59 21.78
C VAL A 244 -11.56 12.22 23.26
N ALA A 245 -12.54 11.44 23.74
CA ALA A 245 -12.58 10.98 25.12
C ALA A 245 -11.33 10.16 25.49
N GLY A 246 -10.88 9.26 24.61
CA GLY A 246 -9.70 8.45 24.81
C GLY A 246 -8.41 9.29 24.92
N VAL A 247 -8.27 10.33 24.10
CA VAL A 247 -7.15 11.28 24.23
C VAL A 247 -7.18 12.00 25.58
N TYR A 248 -8.34 12.52 26.00
CA TYR A 248 -8.48 13.20 27.29
C TYR A 248 -8.27 12.27 28.50
N LEU A 249 -8.58 10.99 28.37
CA LEU A 249 -8.47 9.98 29.43
C LEU A 249 -7.12 9.25 29.43
N GLY A 250 -6.14 9.67 28.62
CA GLY A 250 -4.80 9.06 28.60
C GLY A 250 -4.73 7.69 27.92
N ALA A 251 -5.69 7.34 27.05
CA ALA A 251 -5.69 6.06 26.35
C ALA A 251 -4.45 5.88 25.44
N VAL A 252 -3.89 6.98 24.95
CA VAL A 252 -2.63 6.98 24.18
C VAL A 252 -1.48 6.49 25.04
N ASP A 253 -1.33 7.03 26.25
CA ASP A 253 -0.26 6.66 27.20
C ASP A 253 -0.42 5.20 27.65
N LEU A 254 -1.65 4.75 27.88
CA LEU A 254 -1.94 3.37 28.28
C LEU A 254 -1.60 2.37 27.18
N VAL A 255 -1.98 2.67 25.94
CA VAL A 255 -1.66 1.81 24.79
C VAL A 255 -0.16 1.79 24.54
N LEU A 256 0.51 2.95 24.56
CA LEU A 256 1.97 3.02 24.35
C LEU A 256 2.75 2.34 25.49
N GLY A 257 2.32 2.54 26.74
CA GLY A 257 2.90 1.90 27.92
C GLY A 257 2.82 0.37 27.87
N ALA A 258 1.76 -0.20 27.27
CA ALA A 258 1.66 -1.65 27.06
C ALA A 258 2.74 -2.22 26.12
N PHE A 259 3.34 -1.37 25.27
CA PHE A 259 4.49 -1.73 24.42
C PHE A 259 5.83 -1.27 25.02
N GLY A 260 5.85 -0.84 26.29
CA GLY A 260 7.04 -0.28 26.92
C GLY A 260 7.48 1.05 26.32
N LYS A 261 6.57 1.77 25.64
CA LYS A 261 6.85 3.05 25.00
C LYS A 261 6.30 4.21 25.81
N ASP A 262 7.03 5.32 25.77
CA ASP A 262 6.56 6.59 26.29
C ASP A 262 5.64 7.30 25.30
N SER A 263 4.92 8.30 25.79
CA SER A 263 4.02 9.15 25.00
C SER A 263 4.75 9.98 23.95
N THR A 264 6.08 10.10 24.06
CA THR A 264 6.91 10.78 23.05
C THR A 264 7.14 9.95 21.78
N LEU A 265 6.63 8.70 21.75
CA LEU A 265 6.81 7.72 20.68
C LEU A 265 8.31 7.49 20.40
N THR A 266 9.09 7.12 21.42
CA THR A 266 10.54 6.81 21.28
C THR A 266 11.33 7.98 20.67
N GLY A 267 11.21 9.19 21.24
CA GLY A 267 11.95 10.37 20.79
C GLY A 267 11.43 11.06 19.52
N ARG A 268 10.35 10.56 18.90
CA ARG A 268 9.79 11.14 17.66
C ARG A 268 9.20 12.53 17.86
N THR A 269 8.70 12.85 19.06
CA THR A 269 8.13 14.18 19.33
C THR A 269 9.18 15.28 19.17
N TYR A 270 10.38 15.07 19.70
CA TYR A 270 11.50 16.00 19.52
C TYR A 270 11.92 16.05 18.04
N LEU A 271 12.08 14.90 17.38
CA LEU A 271 12.42 14.83 15.96
C LEU A 271 11.41 15.59 15.07
N TRP A 272 10.11 15.51 15.39
CA TRP A 272 9.05 16.24 14.71
C TRP A 272 9.13 17.74 14.93
N GLN A 273 9.48 18.20 16.13
CA GLN A 273 9.72 19.63 16.39
C GLN A 273 10.88 20.15 15.53
N GLN A 274 11.96 19.37 15.40
CA GLN A 274 13.09 19.72 14.52
C GLN A 274 12.66 19.79 13.06
N GLY A 275 11.85 18.82 12.59
CA GLY A 275 11.30 18.86 11.23
C GLY A 275 10.36 20.04 10.98
N ILE A 276 9.52 20.40 11.95
CA ILE A 276 8.64 21.57 11.87
C ILE A 276 9.48 22.87 11.82
N ALA A 277 10.52 22.97 12.65
CA ALA A 277 11.43 24.12 12.64
C ALA A 277 12.18 24.25 11.30
N ALA A 278 12.65 23.14 10.72
CA ALA A 278 13.25 23.13 9.39
C ALA A 278 12.24 23.57 8.31
N ALA A 279 11.00 23.06 8.38
CA ALA A 279 9.94 23.42 7.45
C ALA A 279 9.58 24.91 7.45
N GLN A 280 9.73 25.61 8.59
CA GLN A 280 9.46 27.06 8.69
C GLN A 280 10.39 27.91 7.82
N GLN A 281 11.56 27.40 7.44
CA GLN A 281 12.51 28.13 6.59
C GLN A 281 12.02 28.23 5.14
N ASN A 282 11.36 27.18 4.63
CA ASN A 282 10.86 27.09 3.26
C ASN A 282 9.45 26.46 3.21
N PRO A 283 8.43 27.11 3.78
CA PRO A 283 7.16 26.44 4.12
C PRO A 283 6.34 26.00 2.91
N PHE A 284 6.41 26.72 1.78
CA PHE A 284 5.53 26.45 0.64
C PHE A 284 6.12 25.47 -0.38
N PHE A 285 7.43 25.55 -0.64
CA PHE A 285 8.11 24.79 -1.69
C PHE A 285 9.17 23.80 -1.16
N GLY A 286 9.50 23.86 0.14
CA GLY A 286 10.53 23.03 0.74
C GLY A 286 11.92 23.29 0.17
N VAL A 287 12.87 22.43 0.54
CA VAL A 287 14.28 22.55 0.11
C VAL A 287 14.60 21.79 -1.19
N GLY A 288 13.63 21.07 -1.76
CA GLY A 288 13.80 20.17 -2.90
C GLY A 288 13.53 18.71 -2.50
N TYR A 289 12.85 17.96 -3.37
CA TYR A 289 12.53 16.55 -3.10
C TYR A 289 13.80 15.74 -2.85
N GLN A 290 13.86 15.00 -1.72
CA GLN A 290 15.02 14.23 -1.27
C GLN A 290 16.31 15.04 -1.06
N ALA A 291 16.22 16.37 -0.89
CA ALA A 291 17.37 17.25 -0.73
C ALA A 291 17.70 17.63 0.72
N TYR A 292 16.92 17.16 1.70
CA TYR A 292 17.15 17.48 3.11
C TYR A 292 18.20 16.57 3.75
N TRP A 293 18.01 15.25 3.72
CA TRP A 293 18.91 14.27 4.34
C TRP A 293 20.18 14.00 3.49
N VAL A 294 21.03 15.01 3.36
CA VAL A 294 22.27 14.97 2.55
C VAL A 294 23.49 15.27 3.43
N GLN A 295 24.54 14.47 3.26
CA GLN A 295 25.80 14.66 3.99
C GLN A 295 26.45 16.00 3.68
N GLY A 296 27.05 16.62 4.70
CA GLY A 296 27.67 17.95 4.63
C GLY A 296 26.74 19.13 4.95
N PHE A 297 25.46 18.89 5.22
CA PHE A 297 24.53 19.91 5.69
C PHE A 297 24.44 19.88 7.22
N SER A 298 24.49 21.05 7.88
CA SER A 298 24.64 21.14 9.34
C SER A 298 23.50 20.49 10.12
N GLU A 299 22.24 20.70 9.71
CA GLU A 299 21.08 20.17 10.43
C GLU A 299 20.96 18.64 10.32
N PRO A 300 21.04 18.01 9.13
CA PRO A 300 21.11 16.55 9.01
C PRO A 300 22.27 15.92 9.78
N GLU A 301 23.49 16.48 9.71
CA GLU A 301 24.65 15.94 10.45
C GLU A 301 24.41 15.99 11.97
N ARG A 302 23.91 17.12 12.48
CA ARG A 302 23.53 17.24 13.91
C ARG A 302 22.49 16.20 14.31
N LEU A 303 21.44 16.02 13.51
CA LEU A 303 20.37 15.06 13.81
C LEU A 303 20.85 13.60 13.71
N TRP A 304 21.73 13.26 12.77
CA TRP A 304 22.33 11.93 12.73
C TRP A 304 23.18 11.66 13.97
N ASP A 305 23.95 12.65 14.43
CA ASP A 305 24.76 12.52 15.65
C ASP A 305 23.88 12.38 16.90
N GLU A 306 22.85 13.23 17.05
CA GLU A 306 21.91 13.18 18.19
C GLU A 306 21.12 11.87 18.29
N PHE A 307 20.82 11.24 17.14
CA PHE A 307 20.07 9.98 17.07
C PHE A 307 20.98 8.74 16.84
N PHE A 308 22.30 8.90 16.99
CA PHE A 308 23.28 7.81 16.88
C PHE A 308 23.26 7.06 15.53
N ILE A 309 22.97 7.77 14.43
CA ILE A 309 22.90 7.23 13.08
C ILE A 309 24.27 7.29 12.40
N ALA A 310 25.15 6.35 12.77
CA ALA A 310 26.53 6.31 12.27
C ALA A 310 26.64 6.19 10.73
N SER A 311 25.65 5.60 10.07
CA SER A 311 25.62 5.47 8.60
C SER A 311 25.40 6.80 7.89
N ARG A 312 24.84 7.81 8.57
CA ARG A 312 24.41 9.10 8.00
C ARG A 312 23.59 8.92 6.72
N ALA A 313 22.68 7.95 6.77
CA ALA A 313 21.79 7.54 5.70
C ALA A 313 20.59 6.77 6.27
N GLY A 314 19.49 6.69 5.50
CA GLY A 314 18.31 5.89 5.87
C GLY A 314 17.51 6.44 7.06
N PHE A 315 17.66 7.73 7.36
CA PHE A 315 16.98 8.42 8.45
C PHE A 315 15.93 9.40 7.93
N HIS A 316 14.86 9.62 8.70
CA HIS A 316 13.74 10.47 8.32
C HIS A 316 12.90 10.86 9.53
N PHE A 317 12.02 11.85 9.38
CA PHE A 317 11.14 12.34 10.44
C PHE A 317 10.07 11.33 10.88
N HIS A 318 9.93 10.17 10.23
CA HIS A 318 8.91 9.16 10.56
C HIS A 318 7.49 9.75 10.56
N ASN A 319 7.23 10.74 9.71
CA ASN A 319 5.92 11.32 9.52
C ASN A 319 5.88 11.88 8.11
N THR A 320 5.05 11.29 7.25
CA THR A 320 4.96 11.65 5.83
C THR A 320 4.71 13.14 5.65
N TYR A 321 3.88 13.76 6.48
CA TYR A 321 3.49 15.17 6.32
C TYR A 321 4.62 16.12 6.72
N ILE A 322 5.32 15.84 7.83
CA ILE A 322 6.48 16.64 8.25
C ILE A 322 7.59 16.51 7.21
N GLU A 323 7.94 15.28 6.84
CA GLU A 323 8.96 14.99 5.82
C GLU A 323 8.65 15.71 4.49
N THR A 324 7.42 15.57 4.00
CA THR A 324 6.98 16.19 2.74
C THR A 324 7.00 17.72 2.85
N THR A 325 6.69 18.31 4.00
CA THR A 325 6.76 19.77 4.19
C THR A 325 8.20 20.26 4.15
N VAL A 326 9.14 19.55 4.76
CA VAL A 326 10.56 19.92 4.72
C VAL A 326 11.09 19.82 3.28
N GLU A 327 10.83 18.71 2.60
CA GLU A 327 11.38 18.47 1.26
C GLU A 327 10.68 19.27 0.16
N THR A 328 9.35 19.37 0.19
CA THR A 328 8.54 19.92 -0.92
C THR A 328 7.51 20.96 -0.48
N GLY A 329 7.48 21.31 0.80
CA GLY A 329 6.56 22.31 1.35
C GLY A 329 5.11 21.87 1.43
N LEU A 330 4.28 22.78 1.91
CA LEU A 330 2.83 22.58 2.06
C LEU A 330 2.13 22.28 0.73
N ILE A 331 2.69 22.73 -0.41
CA ILE A 331 2.17 22.40 -1.73
C ILE A 331 2.34 20.89 -2.00
N GLY A 332 3.51 20.34 -1.72
CA GLY A 332 3.77 18.91 -1.85
C GLY A 332 2.86 18.08 -0.95
N VAL A 333 2.67 18.52 0.31
CA VAL A 333 1.72 17.90 1.25
C VAL A 333 0.31 17.90 0.69
N PHE A 334 -0.16 19.06 0.21
CA PHE A 334 -1.51 19.18 -0.36
C PHE A 334 -1.72 18.21 -1.52
N LEU A 335 -0.77 18.10 -2.45
CA LEU A 335 -0.86 17.21 -3.60
C LEU A 335 -0.87 15.73 -3.17
N LEU A 336 0.08 15.33 -2.32
CA LEU A 336 0.19 13.94 -1.85
C LEU A 336 -1.02 13.52 -1.00
N ALA A 337 -1.42 14.37 -0.05
CA ALA A 337 -2.58 14.13 0.81
C ALA A 337 -3.88 14.09 0.00
N SER A 338 -4.04 14.96 -1.01
CA SER A 338 -5.22 14.94 -1.89
C SER A 338 -5.35 13.60 -2.63
N ILE A 339 -4.24 13.03 -3.11
CA ILE A 339 -4.27 11.71 -3.76
C ILE A 339 -4.67 10.62 -2.77
N LEU A 340 -4.12 10.64 -1.55
CA LEU A 340 -4.40 9.67 -0.48
C LEU A 340 -5.85 9.73 0.01
N LEU A 341 -6.35 10.93 0.27
CA LEU A 341 -7.73 11.14 0.70
C LEU A 341 -8.70 10.79 -0.42
N THR A 342 -8.39 11.11 -1.69
CA THR A 342 -9.21 10.67 -2.83
C THR A 342 -9.27 9.15 -2.93
N ALA A 343 -8.13 8.46 -2.75
CA ALA A 343 -8.07 7.01 -2.74
C ALA A 343 -8.93 6.41 -1.61
N PHE A 344 -8.76 6.92 -0.38
CA PHE A 344 -9.47 6.44 0.80
C PHE A 344 -10.98 6.71 0.71
N ILE A 345 -11.39 7.96 0.47
CA ILE A 345 -12.80 8.37 0.38
C ILE A 345 -13.49 7.69 -0.81
N GLY A 346 -12.79 7.56 -1.95
CA GLY A 346 -13.34 6.92 -3.14
C GLY A 346 -13.66 5.44 -2.90
N HIS A 347 -12.76 4.70 -2.24
CA HIS A 347 -13.01 3.28 -1.92
C HIS A 347 -14.03 3.11 -0.78
N ILE A 348 -14.13 4.05 0.17
CA ILE A 348 -15.26 4.11 1.12
C ILE A 348 -16.59 4.29 0.37
N SER A 349 -16.64 5.26 -0.56
CA SER A 349 -17.86 5.55 -1.33
C SER A 349 -18.33 4.33 -2.13
N ARG A 350 -17.40 3.60 -2.76
CA ARG A 350 -17.67 2.30 -3.43
C ARG A 350 -18.13 1.24 -2.43
N PHE A 351 -17.47 1.11 -1.27
CA PHE A 351 -17.87 0.16 -0.22
C PHE A 351 -19.30 0.38 0.28
N LEU A 352 -19.68 1.64 0.46
CA LEU A 352 -21.00 2.02 0.98
C LEU A 352 -22.10 1.97 -0.08
N SER A 353 -21.77 2.06 -1.37
CA SER A 353 -22.75 2.17 -2.45
C SER A 353 -22.91 0.89 -3.26
N ASP A 354 -21.83 0.13 -3.46
CA ASP A 354 -21.84 -1.09 -4.27
C ASP A 354 -22.43 -2.27 -3.48
N ILE A 355 -23.20 -3.14 -4.17
CA ILE A 355 -23.72 -4.36 -3.57
C ILE A 355 -22.54 -5.28 -3.17
N ARG A 356 -21.63 -5.51 -4.11
CA ARG A 356 -20.39 -6.27 -3.89
C ARG A 356 -19.27 -5.78 -4.81
N ASN A 357 -18.15 -5.38 -4.22
CA ASN A 357 -16.95 -4.96 -4.92
C ASN A 357 -15.69 -5.38 -4.16
N ASP A 358 -15.33 -6.66 -4.28
CA ASP A 358 -14.22 -7.27 -3.53
C ASP A 358 -12.88 -6.53 -3.80
N GLU A 359 -12.69 -5.95 -5.01
CA GLU A 359 -11.52 -5.13 -5.33
C GLU A 359 -11.46 -3.87 -4.46
N SER A 360 -12.54 -3.09 -4.41
CA SER A 360 -12.56 -1.85 -3.60
C SER A 360 -12.46 -2.14 -2.11
N TYR A 361 -12.89 -3.32 -1.65
CA TYR A 361 -12.79 -3.70 -0.23
C TYR A 361 -11.35 -3.96 0.19
N ILE A 362 -10.58 -4.65 -0.66
CA ILE A 362 -9.16 -4.88 -0.42
C ILE A 362 -8.38 -3.56 -0.56
N LEU A 363 -8.71 -2.76 -1.57
CA LEU A 363 -8.05 -1.48 -1.77
C LEU A 363 -8.39 -0.45 -0.67
N LEU A 364 -9.56 -0.55 -0.04
CA LEU A 364 -9.89 0.24 1.14
C LEU A 364 -9.01 -0.14 2.34
N GLY A 365 -8.77 -1.43 2.58
CA GLY A 365 -7.88 -1.86 3.66
C GLY A 365 -6.43 -1.41 3.43
N VAL A 366 -5.93 -1.50 2.19
CA VAL A 366 -4.62 -0.95 1.80
C VAL A 366 -4.58 0.57 2.02
N ALA A 367 -5.58 1.32 1.53
CA ALA A 367 -5.66 2.77 1.72
C ALA A 367 -5.68 3.15 3.21
N THR A 368 -6.41 2.40 4.03
CA THR A 368 -6.50 2.64 5.46
C THR A 368 -5.16 2.38 6.16
N LEU A 369 -4.49 1.27 5.83
CA LEU A 369 -3.17 0.96 6.36
C LEU A 369 -2.17 2.07 6.04
N LEU A 370 -2.10 2.51 4.78
CA LEU A 370 -1.21 3.58 4.34
C LEU A 370 -1.56 4.93 4.95
N LEU A 371 -2.85 5.24 5.09
CA LEU A 371 -3.30 6.47 5.74
C LEU A 371 -2.88 6.53 7.20
N ILE A 372 -3.11 5.47 7.98
CA ILE A 372 -2.72 5.46 9.40
C ILE A 372 -1.20 5.54 9.52
N ARG A 373 -0.47 4.75 8.71
CA ARG A 373 1.00 4.73 8.73
C ARG A 373 1.62 6.05 8.27
N SER A 374 0.95 6.83 7.43
CA SER A 374 1.48 8.13 6.96
C SER A 374 1.76 9.13 8.10
N PHE A 375 1.10 9.01 9.25
CA PHE A 375 1.35 9.85 10.42
C PHE A 375 2.60 9.45 11.21
N VAL A 376 3.13 8.25 10.97
CA VAL A 376 4.17 7.63 11.81
C VAL A 376 5.28 6.95 11.01
N GLU A 377 5.21 6.97 9.68
CA GLU A 377 6.21 6.48 8.73
C GLU A 377 6.08 7.25 7.40
N ILE A 378 7.02 7.02 6.48
CA ILE A 378 7.12 7.70 5.16
C ILE A 378 6.89 6.76 3.96
N ASP A 379 6.07 5.72 4.16
CA ASP A 379 5.92 4.58 3.23
C ASP A 379 5.47 4.96 1.80
N ILE A 380 4.86 6.14 1.60
CA ILE A 380 4.32 6.60 0.31
C ILE A 380 5.17 7.66 -0.42
N LEU A 381 6.19 8.21 0.26
CA LEU A 381 6.96 9.34 -0.25
C LEU A 381 8.14 8.92 -1.14
N ASN A 382 8.70 7.74 -0.93
CA ASN A 382 9.94 7.31 -1.59
C ASN A 382 9.69 6.46 -2.86
N PRO A 383 10.56 6.55 -3.88
CA PRO A 383 10.51 5.69 -5.05
C PRO A 383 10.91 4.27 -4.70
N TYR A 384 10.40 3.28 -5.43
CA TYR A 384 10.71 1.86 -5.19
C TYR A 384 10.35 1.38 -3.77
N HIS A 385 9.38 2.01 -3.12
CA HIS A 385 8.78 1.48 -1.91
C HIS A 385 7.46 0.78 -2.23
N VAL A 386 7.18 -0.30 -1.50
CA VAL A 386 5.92 -1.05 -1.66
C VAL A 386 4.71 -0.18 -1.30
N GLY A 387 4.86 0.72 -0.32
CA GLY A 387 3.79 1.65 0.09
C GLY A 387 3.42 2.62 -1.01
N SER A 388 4.38 3.31 -1.62
CA SER A 388 4.14 4.22 -2.75
C SER A 388 3.61 3.48 -3.99
N PHE A 389 4.06 2.25 -4.26
CA PHE A 389 3.51 1.44 -5.35
C PHE A 389 2.03 1.10 -5.13
N LEU A 390 1.69 0.59 -3.94
CA LEU A 390 0.33 0.23 -3.57
C LEU A 390 -0.57 1.47 -3.47
N PHE A 391 -0.03 2.61 -3.05
CA PHE A 391 -0.70 3.90 -3.02
C PHE A 391 -1.20 4.32 -4.41
N TYR A 392 -0.31 4.39 -5.41
CA TYR A 392 -0.69 4.74 -6.78
C TYR A 392 -1.53 3.66 -7.46
N PHE A 393 -1.30 2.38 -7.15
CA PHE A 393 -2.16 1.29 -7.64
C PHE A 393 -3.61 1.49 -7.13
N THR A 394 -3.76 1.71 -5.83
CA THR A 394 -5.04 1.88 -5.13
C THR A 394 -5.79 3.11 -5.64
N ALA A 395 -5.11 4.25 -5.73
CA ALA A 395 -5.65 5.49 -6.26
C ALA A 395 -6.02 5.35 -7.75
N GLY A 396 -5.16 4.71 -8.54
CA GLY A 396 -5.38 4.44 -9.95
C GLY A 396 -6.66 3.65 -10.22
N LYS A 397 -6.97 2.62 -9.42
CA LYS A 397 -8.15 1.76 -9.62
C LYS A 397 -9.48 2.51 -9.49
N LEU A 398 -9.50 3.67 -8.85
CA LEU A 398 -10.67 4.55 -8.84
C LEU A 398 -10.93 5.21 -10.21
N SER A 399 -9.88 5.48 -10.97
CA SER A 399 -9.99 6.10 -12.30
C SER A 399 -10.48 5.13 -13.39
N MET A 400 -10.39 3.82 -13.14
CA MET A 400 -10.98 2.82 -14.02
C MET A 400 -12.49 2.90 -13.93
N ARG A 401 -13.17 2.94 -15.08
CA ARG A 401 -14.62 2.73 -15.12
C ARG A 401 -14.90 1.42 -14.39
N ALA A 402 -15.76 1.46 -13.39
CA ALA A 402 -16.31 0.24 -12.82
C ALA A 402 -16.83 -0.56 -14.02
N ARG A 403 -16.19 -1.68 -14.34
CA ARG A 403 -16.81 -2.63 -15.25
C ARG A 403 -18.09 -3.01 -14.51
N MET A 404 -19.24 -2.54 -15.01
CA MET A 404 -20.49 -3.15 -14.61
C MET A 404 -20.25 -4.65 -14.72
N PRO A 405 -20.64 -5.46 -13.72
CA PRO A 405 -20.63 -6.89 -13.94
C PRO A 405 -21.37 -7.06 -15.25
N THR A 406 -20.68 -7.57 -16.27
CA THR A 406 -21.38 -8.16 -17.38
C THR A 406 -22.32 -9.11 -16.68
N ASN A 407 -23.60 -8.79 -16.70
CA ASN A 407 -24.63 -9.80 -16.65
C ASN A 407 -24.19 -10.75 -17.75
N ALA A 408 -23.37 -11.75 -17.40
CA ALA A 408 -23.47 -13.03 -18.04
C ALA A 408 -24.98 -13.24 -18.00
N PRO A 409 -25.65 -13.39 -19.16
CA PRO A 409 -27.05 -13.75 -19.14
C PRO A 409 -27.13 -14.86 -18.11
N SER A 410 -28.02 -14.71 -17.12
CA SER A 410 -28.53 -15.85 -16.37
C SER A 410 -28.52 -17.00 -17.35
N ARG A 411 -27.89 -18.13 -17.02
CA ARG A 411 -28.17 -19.37 -17.75
C ARG A 411 -29.67 -19.35 -17.87
N VAL A 412 -30.15 -19.03 -19.08
CA VAL A 412 -31.55 -19.08 -19.39
C VAL A 412 -31.84 -20.50 -19.01
N ASP A 413 -32.75 -20.66 -18.05
CA ASP A 413 -33.37 -21.94 -17.80
C ASP A 413 -33.52 -22.54 -19.19
N GLU A 414 -32.74 -23.58 -19.48
CA GLU A 414 -33.15 -24.57 -20.43
C GLU A 414 -34.42 -25.13 -19.79
N GLN A 415 -35.52 -24.38 -19.92
CA GLN A 415 -36.80 -24.96 -20.24
C GLN A 415 -36.48 -25.80 -21.47
N ILE A 416 -36.08 -27.04 -21.19
CA ILE A 416 -36.24 -28.15 -22.09
C ILE A 416 -37.68 -28.01 -22.54
N GLN A 417 -37.89 -27.41 -23.71
CA GLN A 417 -39.15 -27.54 -24.42
C GLN A 417 -39.30 -29.05 -24.54
N PHE A 418 -40.25 -29.59 -23.79
CA PHE A 418 -40.63 -30.99 -23.91
C PHE A 418 -41.18 -31.13 -25.32
N VAL A 419 -40.35 -31.58 -26.25
CA VAL A 419 -40.77 -32.01 -27.58
C VAL A 419 -41.23 -33.46 -27.38
N PRO A 420 -42.54 -33.76 -27.43
CA PRO A 420 -42.99 -35.13 -27.35
C PRO A 420 -42.40 -35.90 -28.53
N PRO A 421 -41.94 -37.15 -28.34
CA PRO A 421 -41.53 -37.99 -29.45
C PRO A 421 -42.69 -38.15 -30.44
N VAL A 422 -42.35 -38.32 -31.72
CA VAL A 422 -43.26 -38.35 -32.90
C VAL A 422 -44.43 -39.36 -32.79
N ASN A 423 -44.43 -40.23 -31.78
CA ASN A 423 -45.46 -41.26 -31.57
C ASN A 423 -46.31 -41.02 -30.31
N TRP A 424 -46.45 -39.78 -29.84
CA TRP A 424 -47.32 -39.47 -28.70
C TRP A 424 -48.78 -39.32 -29.16
N GLU A 425 -49.60 -40.36 -28.93
CA GLU A 425 -51.05 -40.27 -29.05
C GLU A 425 -51.68 -39.94 -27.68
N PRO A 426 -52.50 -38.89 -27.56
CA PRO A 426 -53.26 -38.62 -26.35
C PRO A 426 -54.35 -39.69 -26.19
N ARG A 427 -54.36 -40.40 -25.05
CA ARG A 427 -55.50 -41.25 -24.66
C ARG A 427 -56.72 -40.35 -24.41
N PRO A 428 -57.87 -40.59 -25.05
CA PRO A 428 -59.09 -39.87 -24.73
C PRO A 428 -59.73 -40.48 -23.47
N GLY A 429 -59.92 -39.63 -22.45
CA GLY A 429 -60.86 -39.86 -21.35
C GLY A 429 -60.29 -40.56 -20.11
N GLN A 430 -60.04 -39.77 -19.06
CA GLN A 430 -60.42 -40.05 -17.67
C GLN A 430 -60.43 -38.76 -16.86
#